data_AF-A0A550GJP9-F1
#
_entry.id   AF-A0A550GJP9-F1
#
_cell.length_a   1.000
_cell.length_b   1.000
_cell.length_c   1.000
_cell.angle_alpha   90.00
_cell.angle_beta   90.00
_cell.angle_gamma   90.00
#
_symmetry.space_group_name_H-M   'P 1'
#
loop_
_entity.id
_entity.type
_entity.pdbx_description
1 polymer ?
#
loop_
_entity_poly.entity_id
_entity_poly.type
_entity_poly.pdbx_seq_one_letter_code
_entity_poly.pdbx_strand_id
1 'polypeptide(L)'
;MVKLRIKKPALKKVNIKRSSNKNEQQIAQPPPSPIPRGLNVVEKYPLYEPFSHVAIVQSPKTGEIRYILDELQLDSLEKNVYDRILEILLAEIESPKEEILDPRKFFAEKAKSIVDKYRISLGWLPDVSWYKILYHAERNLVGFGKIDPLMRDPNIEDISCDGVRKPVYVWHRNYESIQTNLEFPSDEVLDNTVVKLVHMSGKHVSTAFPIVDASLPGKHRLAVAYRREITPFGTAFTIRKFREDPYSIIDLINIGTFSEEMAAYLWACLENRASIMVLGGTAAGKTTALNSLACLIKPGSKIITIEETAELNLPHDNWVSLIARQSYGLGGSGVGEVALFDLVKTSMRHRPDIMIVGEVRGQEAYVLFQALATGHGGMCT
;
A
#
# COMPACT_ATOMS: atom_id res chain seq x y z
N MET A 1 -48.68 -12.12 -58.05
CA MET A 1 -49.00 -12.74 -56.73
C MET A 1 -47.79 -12.54 -55.83
N VAL A 2 -47.76 -11.92 -54.64
CA VAL A 2 -48.66 -11.13 -53.79
C VAL A 2 -47.71 -10.21 -53.01
N LYS A 3 -47.92 -8.88 -53.02
CA LYS A 3 -47.18 -7.93 -52.17
C LYS A 3 -47.76 -7.98 -50.75
N LEU A 4 -47.02 -8.54 -49.78
CA LEU A 4 -47.39 -8.48 -48.37
C LEU A 4 -46.92 -7.16 -47.76
N ARG A 5 -47.88 -6.28 -47.49
CA ARG A 5 -47.69 -4.95 -46.89
C ARG A 5 -47.85 -5.08 -45.37
N ILE A 6 -46.74 -5.17 -44.63
CA ILE A 6 -46.77 -5.23 -43.16
C ILE A 6 -46.99 -3.80 -42.63
N LYS A 7 -48.14 -3.56 -41.96
CA LYS A 7 -48.42 -2.30 -41.25
C LYS A 7 -47.56 -2.21 -39.99
N LYS A 8 -46.78 -1.14 -39.84
CA LYS A 8 -46.13 -0.78 -38.56
C LYS A 8 -47.21 -0.42 -37.53
N PRO A 9 -47.14 -0.92 -36.28
CA PRO A 9 -48.04 -0.47 -35.22
C PRO A 9 -47.67 0.96 -34.79
N ALA A 10 -48.69 1.79 -34.57
CA ALA A 10 -48.53 3.14 -34.06
C ALA A 10 -48.08 3.11 -32.59
N LEU A 11 -46.94 3.74 -32.28
CA LEU A 11 -46.46 3.96 -30.92
C LEU A 11 -47.43 4.91 -30.20
N LYS A 12 -48.21 4.39 -29.24
CA LYS A 12 -48.94 5.23 -28.27
C LYS A 12 -47.91 5.97 -27.41
N LYS A 13 -47.93 7.31 -27.45
CA LYS A 13 -47.16 8.15 -26.53
C LYS A 13 -47.65 7.88 -25.10
N VAL A 14 -46.84 7.18 -24.30
CA VAL A 14 -47.04 7.07 -22.86
C VAL A 14 -46.59 8.40 -22.25
N ASN A 15 -47.56 9.15 -21.72
CA ASN A 15 -47.32 10.44 -21.10
C ASN A 15 -46.81 10.19 -19.66
N ILE A 16 -45.50 10.10 -19.49
CA ILE A 16 -44.88 9.96 -18.16
C ILE A 16 -44.91 11.33 -17.50
N LYS A 17 -45.88 11.55 -16.59
CA LYS A 17 -45.86 12.69 -15.67
C LYS A 17 -44.58 12.59 -14.84
N ARG A 18 -43.63 13.51 -15.06
CA ARG A 18 -42.50 13.74 -14.15
C ARG A 18 -43.05 14.28 -12.84
N SER A 19 -43.17 13.44 -11.81
CA SER A 19 -43.33 13.93 -10.45
C SER A 19 -41.97 14.44 -9.97
N SER A 20 -41.78 15.76 -10.03
CA SER A 20 -40.73 16.46 -9.33
C SER A 20 -41.00 16.41 -7.83
N ASN A 21 -40.45 15.41 -7.15
CA ASN A 21 -40.14 15.50 -5.73
C ASN A 21 -38.68 15.06 -5.55
N LYS A 22 -37.78 16.04 -5.63
CA LYS A 22 -36.44 15.92 -5.06
C LYS A 22 -36.61 15.95 -3.53
N ASN A 23 -36.95 14.82 -2.95
CA ASN A 23 -36.47 14.56 -1.60
C ASN A 23 -35.08 13.98 -1.80
N GLU A 24 -34.07 14.69 -1.32
CA GLU A 24 -32.75 14.13 -1.07
C GLU A 24 -32.97 12.90 -0.20
N GLN A 25 -33.04 11.72 -0.84
CA GLN A 25 -33.06 10.46 -0.13
C GLN A 25 -31.69 10.35 0.51
N GLN A 26 -31.65 10.70 1.79
CA GLN A 26 -30.55 10.42 2.69
C GLN A 26 -30.18 8.95 2.48
N ILE A 27 -28.98 8.75 1.95
CA ILE A 27 -28.48 7.44 1.54
C ILE A 27 -28.53 6.55 2.78
N ALA A 28 -29.42 5.55 2.77
CA ALA A 28 -29.48 4.59 3.86
C ALA A 28 -28.16 3.81 3.86
N GLN A 29 -27.32 4.07 4.85
CA GLN A 29 -26.08 3.33 5.07
C GLN A 29 -26.46 1.85 5.27
N PRO A 30 -25.92 0.92 4.48
CA PRO A 30 -26.08 -0.49 4.78
C PRO A 30 -25.43 -0.77 6.15
N PRO A 31 -25.97 -1.72 6.92
CA PRO A 31 -25.53 -1.91 8.28
C PRO A 31 -24.04 -2.27 8.27
N PRO A 32 -23.21 -1.55 9.04
CA PRO A 32 -21.83 -1.92 9.25
C PRO A 32 -21.77 -3.37 9.75
N SER A 33 -20.63 -4.06 9.58
CA SER A 33 -20.42 -5.30 10.33
C SER A 33 -20.70 -4.97 11.79
N PRO A 34 -21.71 -5.58 12.45
CA PRO A 34 -22.15 -5.10 13.73
C PRO A 34 -20.96 -5.22 14.67
N ILE A 35 -20.52 -4.07 15.20
CA ILE A 35 -19.50 -4.02 16.25
C ILE A 35 -19.92 -5.06 17.29
N PRO A 36 -19.08 -6.06 17.61
CA PRO A 36 -19.47 -7.13 18.50
C PRO A 36 -20.08 -6.56 19.78
N ARG A 37 -21.28 -7.03 20.14
CA ARG A 37 -22.04 -6.50 21.29
C ARG A 37 -21.19 -6.63 22.56
N GLY A 38 -21.04 -5.52 23.29
CA GLY A 38 -20.31 -5.47 24.56
C GLY A 38 -18.87 -4.96 24.48
N LEU A 39 -18.42 -4.45 23.33
CA LEU A 39 -17.15 -3.72 23.21
C LEU A 39 -17.40 -2.21 23.22
N ASN A 40 -16.52 -1.46 23.88
CA ASN A 40 -16.58 0.00 23.90
C ASN A 40 -15.79 0.55 22.71
N VAL A 41 -16.38 1.46 21.94
CA VAL A 41 -15.68 2.14 20.85
C VAL A 41 -14.77 3.21 21.45
N VAL A 42 -13.47 3.08 21.24
CA VAL A 42 -12.45 4.06 21.66
C VAL A 42 -12.32 5.14 20.60
N GLU A 43 -12.20 4.72 19.34
CA GLU A 43 -11.98 5.60 18.21
C GLU A 43 -12.70 5.05 16.97
N LYS A 44 -13.21 5.93 16.11
CA LYS A 44 -13.77 5.56 14.81
C LYS A 44 -13.40 6.60 13.77
N TYR A 45 -12.84 6.17 12.66
CA TYR A 45 -12.46 7.04 11.56
C TYR A 45 -12.66 6.37 10.19
N PRO A 46 -12.88 7.15 9.12
CA PRO A 46 -13.02 6.61 7.77
C PRO A 46 -11.66 6.24 7.17
N LEU A 47 -11.65 5.17 6.38
CA LEU A 47 -10.49 4.77 5.56
C LEU A 47 -10.70 5.16 4.10
N TYR A 48 -11.94 5.01 3.61
CA TYR A 48 -12.34 5.40 2.27
C TYR A 48 -13.85 5.60 2.26
N GLU A 49 -14.31 6.85 2.36
CA GLU A 49 -15.74 7.13 2.47
C GLU A 49 -16.49 6.90 1.15
N PRO A 50 -17.73 6.36 1.20
CA PRO A 50 -18.42 5.80 2.37
C PRO A 50 -18.16 4.29 2.59
N PHE A 51 -17.22 3.69 1.85
CA PHE A 51 -17.07 2.25 1.66
C PHE A 51 -16.42 1.49 2.81
N SER A 52 -15.45 2.09 3.50
CA SER A 52 -14.71 1.42 4.56
C SER A 52 -14.35 2.39 5.69
N HIS A 53 -14.59 1.93 6.91
CA HIS A 53 -14.26 2.61 8.15
C HIS A 53 -13.53 1.63 9.07
N VAL A 54 -12.88 2.16 10.10
CA VAL A 54 -12.38 1.37 11.21
C VAL A 54 -12.99 1.87 12.51
N ALA A 55 -13.32 0.92 13.39
CA ALA A 55 -13.56 1.18 14.80
C ALA A 55 -12.49 0.50 15.64
N ILE A 56 -11.73 1.28 16.41
CA ILE A 56 -10.88 0.75 17.47
C ILE A 56 -11.77 0.52 18.68
N VAL A 57 -11.81 -0.73 19.15
CA VAL A 57 -12.70 -1.16 20.22
C VAL A 57 -11.93 -1.77 21.36
N GLN A 58 -12.41 -1.56 22.57
CA GLN A 58 -11.83 -2.11 23.79
C GLN A 58 -12.82 -3.03 24.50
N SER A 59 -12.33 -4.19 24.92
CA SER A 59 -13.07 -5.10 25.78
C SER A 59 -13.15 -4.54 27.21
N PRO A 60 -14.36 -4.27 27.75
CA PRO A 60 -14.49 -3.75 29.12
C PRO A 60 -14.07 -4.77 30.19
N LYS A 61 -13.99 -6.06 29.85
CA LYS A 61 -13.60 -7.12 30.77
C LYS A 61 -12.09 -7.35 30.83
N THR A 62 -11.42 -7.28 29.68
CA THR A 62 -10.00 -7.65 29.55
C THR A 62 -9.09 -6.47 29.26
N GLY A 63 -9.64 -5.30 28.89
CA GLY A 63 -8.87 -4.15 28.42
C GLY A 63 -8.27 -4.32 27.02
N GLU A 64 -8.45 -5.49 26.40
CA GLU A 64 -7.91 -5.84 25.09
C GLU A 64 -8.46 -4.92 23.99
N ILE A 65 -7.57 -4.37 23.17
CA ILE A 65 -7.89 -3.48 22.05
C ILE A 65 -7.92 -4.29 20.76
N ARG A 66 -8.91 -4.03 19.91
CA ARG A 66 -9.06 -4.65 18.60
C ARG A 66 -9.33 -3.63 17.51
N TYR A 67 -8.84 -3.95 16.32
CA TYR A 67 -9.08 -3.20 15.09
C TYR A 67 -10.28 -3.82 14.37
N ILE A 68 -11.43 -3.16 14.35
CA ILE A 68 -12.61 -3.65 13.63
C ILE A 68 -12.70 -2.92 12.29
N LEU A 69 -12.30 -3.60 11.23
CA LEU A 69 -12.52 -3.17 9.86
C LEU A 69 -13.99 -3.34 9.52
N ASP A 70 -14.62 -2.22 9.18
CA ASP A 70 -16.02 -2.12 8.80
C ASP A 70 -16.11 -1.70 7.34
N GLU A 71 -16.15 -2.71 6.47
CA GLU A 71 -16.23 -2.56 5.02
C GLU A 71 -17.63 -2.96 4.52
N LEU A 72 -18.22 -2.15 3.65
CA LEU A 72 -19.48 -2.44 2.99
C LEU A 72 -19.43 -3.82 2.30
N GLN A 73 -20.36 -4.72 2.63
CA GLN A 73 -20.40 -6.08 2.08
C GLN A 73 -21.47 -6.23 1.01
N LEU A 74 -21.14 -6.80 -0.15
CA LEU A 74 -22.11 -7.12 -1.21
C LEU A 74 -23.16 -8.13 -0.73
N ASP A 75 -24.44 -7.84 -0.99
CA ASP A 75 -25.49 -8.83 -0.81
C ASP A 75 -25.47 -9.90 -1.92
N SER A 76 -26.34 -10.92 -1.83
CA SER A 76 -26.36 -12.02 -2.80
C SER A 76 -26.69 -11.59 -4.23
N LEU A 77 -27.54 -10.57 -4.41
CA LEU A 77 -27.92 -10.05 -5.72
C LEU A 77 -26.77 -9.21 -6.28
N GLU A 78 -26.23 -8.30 -5.47
CA GLU A 78 -25.08 -7.47 -5.82
C GLU A 78 -23.85 -8.31 -6.16
N LYS A 79 -23.62 -9.42 -5.45
CA LYS A 79 -22.53 -10.35 -5.73
C LYS A 79 -22.66 -11.02 -7.09
N ASN A 80 -23.86 -11.49 -7.45
CA ASN A 80 -24.10 -12.07 -8.78
C ASN A 80 -23.87 -11.06 -9.91
N VAL A 81 -24.22 -9.79 -9.68
CA VAL A 81 -23.98 -8.71 -10.65
C VAL A 81 -22.50 -8.35 -10.70
N TYR A 82 -21.84 -8.29 -9.54
CA TYR A 82 -20.40 -8.09 -9.43
C TYR A 82 -19.61 -9.15 -10.20
N ASP A 83 -19.92 -10.44 -10.05
CA ASP A 83 -19.21 -11.52 -10.74
C ASP A 83 -19.30 -11.37 -12.27
N ARG A 84 -20.49 -11.03 -12.80
CA ARG A 84 -20.69 -10.75 -14.23
C ARG A 84 -19.92 -9.52 -14.71
N ILE A 85 -19.91 -8.45 -13.92
CA ILE A 85 -19.17 -7.24 -14.26
C ILE A 85 -17.67 -7.52 -14.24
N LEU A 86 -17.20 -8.30 -13.27
CA LEU A 86 -15.81 -8.69 -13.16
C LEU A 86 -15.35 -9.43 -14.42
N GLU A 87 -16.14 -10.38 -14.92
CA GLU A 87 -15.86 -11.07 -16.20
C GLU A 87 -15.77 -10.09 -17.38
N ILE A 88 -16.71 -9.14 -17.48
CA ILE A 88 -16.71 -8.14 -18.55
C ILE A 88 -15.48 -7.22 -18.43
N LEU A 89 -15.16 -6.75 -17.22
CA LEU A 89 -14.00 -5.90 -16.98
C LEU A 89 -12.69 -6.63 -17.34
N LEU A 90 -12.54 -7.89 -16.94
CA LEU A 90 -11.37 -8.70 -17.29
C LEU A 90 -11.26 -8.96 -18.79
N ALA A 91 -12.37 -9.02 -19.52
CA ALA A 91 -12.39 -9.23 -20.96
C ALA A 91 -12.18 -7.94 -21.78
N GLU A 92 -12.69 -6.79 -21.32
CA GLU A 92 -12.64 -5.52 -22.06
C GLU A 92 -11.49 -4.59 -21.65
N ILE A 93 -10.94 -4.71 -20.44
CA ILE A 93 -9.80 -3.89 -20.02
C ILE A 93 -8.55 -4.42 -20.72
N GLU A 94 -8.20 -3.79 -21.83
CA GLU A 94 -6.93 -4.01 -22.50
C GLU A 94 -5.76 -3.61 -21.58
N SER A 95 -4.68 -4.39 -21.65
CA SER A 95 -3.43 -3.97 -21.05
C SER A 95 -3.01 -2.63 -21.64
N PRO A 96 -2.75 -1.62 -20.80
CA PRO A 96 -2.35 -0.31 -21.29
C PRO A 96 -1.07 -0.43 -22.11
N LYS A 97 -1.00 0.30 -23.22
CA LYS A 97 0.17 0.33 -24.11
C LYS A 97 1.31 1.21 -23.56
N GLU A 98 0.97 2.09 -22.63
CA GLU A 98 1.88 3.02 -21.97
C GLU A 98 1.83 2.80 -20.45
N GLU A 99 2.88 3.26 -19.78
CA GLU A 99 2.95 3.20 -18.32
C GLU A 99 1.87 4.12 -17.71
N ILE A 100 0.99 3.54 -16.89
CA ILE A 100 -0.06 4.31 -16.23
C ILE A 100 0.50 4.90 -14.93
N LEU A 101 0.51 6.23 -14.84
CA LEU A 101 0.88 6.97 -13.63
C LEU A 101 -0.02 6.66 -12.42
N ASP A 102 -1.34 6.57 -12.64
CA ASP A 102 -2.33 6.21 -11.61
C ASP A 102 -3.25 5.06 -12.11
N PRO A 103 -2.88 3.80 -11.78
CA PRO A 103 -3.66 2.63 -12.16
C PRO A 103 -5.11 2.65 -11.64
N ARG A 104 -5.35 3.23 -10.45
CA ARG A 104 -6.69 3.28 -9.86
C ARG A 104 -7.58 4.26 -10.60
N LYS A 105 -7.07 5.45 -10.91
CA LYS A 105 -7.81 6.44 -11.69
C LYS A 105 -8.13 5.93 -13.09
N PHE A 106 -7.15 5.32 -13.77
CA PHE A 106 -7.38 4.72 -15.08
C PHE A 106 -8.47 3.65 -15.03
N PHE A 107 -8.41 2.76 -14.04
CA PHE A 107 -9.42 1.74 -13.85
C PHE A 107 -10.79 2.33 -13.56
N ALA A 108 -10.89 3.32 -12.68
CA ALA A 108 -12.17 3.96 -12.34
C ALA A 108 -12.85 4.59 -13.57
N GLU A 109 -12.08 5.27 -14.43
CA GLU A 109 -12.59 5.86 -15.67
C GLU A 109 -13.08 4.80 -16.67
N LYS A 110 -12.30 3.74 -16.87
CA LYS A 110 -12.67 2.64 -17.78
C LYS A 110 -13.84 1.82 -17.25
N ALA A 111 -13.81 1.43 -15.98
CA ALA A 111 -14.84 0.64 -15.34
C ALA A 111 -16.18 1.38 -15.37
N LYS A 112 -16.20 2.70 -15.13
CA LYS A 112 -17.41 3.52 -15.26
C LYS A 112 -18.00 3.46 -16.67
N SER A 113 -17.16 3.62 -17.71
CA SER A 113 -17.62 3.55 -19.09
C SER A 113 -18.19 2.18 -19.47
N ILE A 114 -17.60 1.10 -18.98
CA ILE A 114 -18.05 -0.27 -19.22
C ILE A 114 -19.37 -0.52 -18.49
N VAL A 115 -19.47 -0.12 -17.22
CA VAL A 115 -20.70 -0.23 -16.44
C VAL A 115 -21.84 0.52 -17.12
N ASP A 116 -21.64 1.77 -17.56
CA ASP A 116 -22.69 2.55 -18.23
C ASP A 116 -23.21 1.88 -19.53
N LYS A 117 -22.34 1.17 -20.26
CA LYS A 117 -22.69 0.40 -21.46
C LYS A 117 -23.55 -0.82 -21.16
N TYR A 118 -23.26 -1.54 -20.08
CA TYR A 118 -23.92 -2.81 -19.72
C TYR A 118 -24.98 -2.67 -18.62
N ARG A 119 -25.17 -1.47 -18.08
CA ARG A 119 -26.10 -1.19 -16.96
C ARG A 119 -27.52 -1.67 -17.25
N ILE A 120 -27.98 -1.54 -18.50
CA ILE A 120 -29.34 -1.93 -18.92
C ILE A 120 -29.46 -3.46 -19.05
N SER A 121 -28.41 -4.14 -19.51
CA SER A 121 -28.41 -5.60 -19.74
C SER A 121 -28.18 -6.42 -18.47
N LEU A 122 -27.51 -5.86 -17.46
CA LEU A 122 -27.16 -6.55 -16.22
C LEU A 122 -28.30 -6.60 -15.20
N GLY A 123 -29.40 -5.88 -15.46
CA GLY A 123 -30.56 -5.78 -14.58
C GLY A 123 -30.65 -4.41 -13.89
N TRP A 124 -31.81 -4.10 -13.32
CA TRP A 124 -32.00 -2.85 -12.59
C TRP A 124 -31.39 -2.96 -11.19
N LEU A 125 -30.42 -2.09 -10.91
CA LEU A 125 -29.82 -1.87 -9.59
C LEU A 125 -29.87 -0.36 -9.25
N PRO A 126 -30.12 0.01 -7.98
CA PRO A 126 -29.95 1.39 -7.51
C PRO A 126 -28.52 1.89 -7.73
N ASP A 127 -28.34 3.21 -7.89
CA ASP A 127 -27.02 3.81 -8.08
C ASP A 127 -26.03 3.46 -6.95
N VAL A 128 -26.51 3.38 -5.70
CA VAL A 128 -25.69 3.02 -4.53
C VAL A 128 -25.02 1.65 -4.67
N SER A 129 -25.75 0.66 -5.20
CA SER A 129 -25.21 -0.69 -5.42
C SER A 129 -24.11 -0.69 -6.50
N TRP A 130 -24.21 0.16 -7.52
CA TRP A 130 -23.17 0.29 -8.54
C TRP A 130 -21.86 0.85 -7.98
N TYR A 131 -21.93 1.89 -7.16
CA TYR A 131 -20.74 2.44 -6.49
C TYR A 131 -20.05 1.41 -5.61
N LYS A 132 -20.83 0.61 -4.88
CA LYS A 132 -20.32 -0.49 -4.04
C LYS A 132 -19.66 -1.60 -4.87
N ILE A 133 -20.27 -2.01 -5.97
CA ILE A 133 -19.70 -2.99 -6.90
C ILE A 133 -18.38 -2.48 -7.49
N LEU A 134 -18.36 -1.22 -7.95
CA LEU A 134 -17.16 -0.58 -8.50
C LEU A 134 -16.04 -0.48 -7.46
N TYR A 135 -16.36 -0.15 -6.21
CA TYR A 135 -15.41 -0.17 -5.11
C TYR A 135 -14.75 -1.55 -4.95
N HIS A 136 -15.54 -2.63 -4.86
CA HIS A 136 -14.98 -3.98 -4.74
C HIS A 136 -14.19 -4.38 -5.99
N ALA A 137 -14.60 -3.96 -7.18
CA ALA A 137 -13.87 -4.24 -8.41
C ALA A 137 -12.51 -3.53 -8.43
N GLU A 138 -12.45 -2.23 -8.08
CA GLU A 138 -11.19 -1.48 -7.95
C GLU A 138 -10.28 -2.14 -6.91
N ARG A 139 -10.84 -2.42 -5.73
CA ARG A 139 -10.15 -3.07 -4.61
C ARG A 139 -9.52 -4.41 -5.02
N ASN A 140 -10.27 -5.24 -5.76
CA ASN A 140 -9.87 -6.61 -6.09
C ASN A 140 -9.04 -6.70 -7.37
N LEU A 141 -9.19 -5.80 -8.35
CA LEU A 141 -8.43 -5.83 -9.59
C LEU A 141 -7.15 -5.00 -9.50
N VAL A 142 -7.24 -3.77 -8.99
CA VAL A 142 -6.13 -2.82 -8.96
C VAL A 142 -5.52 -2.68 -7.57
N GLY A 143 -6.35 -2.68 -6.53
CA GLY A 143 -5.91 -2.56 -5.14
C GLY A 143 -5.23 -3.82 -4.60
N PHE A 144 -5.01 -3.84 -3.28
CA PHE A 144 -4.38 -4.96 -2.58
C PHE A 144 -5.37 -6.07 -2.17
N GLY A 145 -6.55 -6.12 -2.80
CA GLY A 145 -7.56 -7.14 -2.51
C GLY A 145 -8.17 -6.96 -1.12
N LYS A 146 -8.27 -8.05 -0.35
CA LYS A 146 -8.93 -8.03 0.97
C LYS A 146 -8.23 -7.13 2.01
N ILE A 147 -6.92 -6.93 1.87
CA ILE A 147 -6.14 -6.07 2.78
C ILE A 147 -6.11 -4.60 2.34
N ASP A 148 -6.72 -4.26 1.20
CA ASP A 148 -6.69 -2.90 0.64
C ASP A 148 -7.18 -1.82 1.64
N PRO A 149 -8.23 -2.03 2.45
CA PRO A 149 -8.61 -1.04 3.46
C PRO A 149 -7.51 -0.81 4.51
N LEU A 150 -6.81 -1.87 4.95
CA LEU A 150 -5.68 -1.75 5.88
C LEU A 150 -4.50 -1.00 5.25
N MET A 151 -4.28 -1.21 3.94
CA MET A 151 -3.28 -0.48 3.18
C MET A 151 -3.61 1.02 3.08
N ARG A 152 -4.89 1.40 3.05
CA ARG A 152 -5.33 2.81 3.04
C ARG A 152 -5.20 3.52 4.39
N ASP A 153 -5.08 2.80 5.49
CA ASP A 153 -5.01 3.41 6.82
C ASP A 153 -3.63 4.03 7.14
N PRO A 154 -3.49 5.36 7.23
CA PRO A 154 -2.19 6.00 7.52
C PRO A 154 -1.64 5.68 8.92
N ASN A 155 -2.45 5.16 9.84
CA ASN A 155 -2.04 4.84 11.20
C ASN A 155 -1.44 3.43 11.35
N ILE A 156 -1.57 2.58 10.32
CA ILE A 156 -0.95 1.26 10.28
C ILE A 156 0.47 1.36 9.73
N GLU A 157 1.43 0.78 10.43
CA GLU A 157 2.82 0.64 9.99
C GLU A 157 3.09 -0.74 9.41
N ASP A 158 2.64 -1.81 10.09
CA ASP A 158 2.83 -3.18 9.65
C ASP A 158 1.48 -3.94 9.57
N ILE A 159 1.39 -4.86 8.61
CA ILE A 159 0.27 -5.80 8.45
C ILE A 159 0.85 -7.21 8.40
N SER A 160 0.41 -8.09 9.29
CA SER A 160 0.91 -9.46 9.41
C SER A 160 -0.21 -10.48 9.30
N CYS A 161 -0.05 -11.44 8.39
CA CYS A 161 -0.92 -12.60 8.25
C CYS A 161 -0.13 -13.88 8.50
N ASP A 162 -0.48 -14.59 9.58
CA ASP A 162 0.26 -15.76 10.07
C ASP A 162 -0.30 -17.10 9.57
N GLY A 163 -1.21 -17.06 8.59
CA GLY A 163 -1.81 -18.24 7.97
C GLY A 163 -3.34 -18.20 7.84
N VAL A 164 -3.90 -19.37 7.51
CA VAL A 164 -5.33 -19.56 7.22
C VAL A 164 -6.14 -19.65 8.50
N ARG A 165 -7.34 -19.04 8.52
CA ARG A 165 -8.25 -18.93 9.68
C ARG A 165 -7.58 -18.36 10.94
N LYS A 166 -6.56 -17.54 10.71
CA LYS A 166 -5.97 -16.68 11.74
C LYS A 166 -6.33 -15.24 11.42
N PRO A 167 -6.60 -14.43 12.45
CA PRO A 167 -6.78 -13.01 12.29
C PRO A 167 -5.51 -12.38 11.74
N VAL A 168 -5.68 -11.41 10.85
CA VAL A 168 -4.58 -10.50 10.47
C VAL A 168 -4.29 -9.58 11.66
N TYR A 169 -3.02 -9.40 11.98
CA TYR A 169 -2.55 -8.44 12.96
C TYR A 169 -2.05 -7.18 12.27
N VAL A 170 -2.19 -6.04 12.95
CA VAL A 170 -1.65 -4.77 12.47
C VAL A 170 -0.85 -4.10 13.58
N TRP A 171 0.26 -3.45 13.23
CA TRP A 171 0.97 -2.54 14.12
C TRP A 171 0.41 -1.13 13.91
N HIS A 172 -0.39 -0.67 14.87
CA HIS A 172 -1.02 0.65 14.84
C HIS A 172 -0.22 1.64 15.68
N ARG A 173 0.05 2.85 15.17
CA ARG A 173 0.89 3.87 15.83
C ARG A 173 0.53 4.15 17.29
N ASN A 174 -0.76 4.21 17.60
CA ASN A 174 -1.24 4.55 18.95
C ASN A 174 -1.54 3.33 19.84
N TYR A 175 -1.65 2.13 19.26
CA TYR A 175 -2.18 0.94 19.95
C TYR A 175 -1.26 -0.28 19.84
N GLU A 176 -0.13 -0.15 19.16
CA GLU A 176 0.85 -1.21 18.90
C GLU A 176 0.22 -2.39 18.15
N SER A 177 0.65 -3.62 18.46
CA SER A 177 0.14 -4.84 17.84
C SER A 177 -1.28 -5.14 18.29
N ILE A 178 -2.24 -4.97 17.39
CA ILE A 178 -3.65 -5.26 17.63
C ILE A 178 -4.23 -6.21 16.59
N GLN A 179 -5.14 -7.05 17.05
CA GLN A 179 -5.82 -8.04 16.22
C GLN A 179 -6.93 -7.38 15.38
N THR A 180 -7.03 -7.75 14.11
CA THR A 180 -8.16 -7.35 13.24
C THR A 180 -9.26 -8.41 13.19
N ASN A 181 -10.43 -8.05 12.65
CA ASN A 181 -11.49 -9.00 12.26
C ASN A 181 -11.31 -9.58 10.85
N LEU A 182 -10.21 -9.29 10.16
CA LEU A 182 -9.94 -9.80 8.82
C LEU A 182 -9.27 -11.17 8.90
N GLU A 183 -9.84 -12.16 8.19
CA GLU A 183 -9.32 -13.53 8.13
C GLU A 183 -9.37 -14.10 6.72
N PHE A 184 -8.43 -14.99 6.42
CA PHE A 184 -8.43 -15.77 5.18
C PHE A 184 -9.02 -17.17 5.42
N PRO A 185 -10.10 -17.57 4.74
CA PRO A 185 -10.85 -18.78 5.09
C PRO A 185 -10.21 -20.09 4.62
N SER A 186 -9.39 -20.04 3.57
CA SER A 186 -8.76 -21.20 2.94
C SER A 186 -7.39 -20.84 2.36
N ASP A 187 -6.55 -21.87 2.17
CA ASP A 187 -5.25 -21.74 1.50
C ASP A 187 -5.40 -21.13 0.10
N GLU A 188 -6.42 -21.52 -0.66
CA GLU A 188 -6.67 -20.99 -2.01
C GLU A 188 -6.83 -19.46 -2.03
N VAL A 189 -7.64 -18.91 -1.12
CA VAL A 189 -7.87 -17.45 -1.09
C VAL A 189 -6.61 -16.70 -0.65
N LEU A 190 -5.87 -17.26 0.30
CA LEU A 190 -4.63 -16.65 0.81
C LEU A 190 -3.51 -16.72 -0.25
N ASP A 191 -3.31 -17.88 -0.85
CA ASP A 191 -2.33 -18.11 -1.92
C ASP A 191 -2.61 -17.20 -3.12
N ASN A 192 -3.87 -17.10 -3.58
CA ASN A 192 -4.25 -16.21 -4.68
C ASN A 192 -3.98 -14.74 -4.35
N THR A 193 -4.21 -14.33 -3.10
CA THR A 193 -3.91 -12.96 -2.63
C THR A 193 -2.41 -12.71 -2.68
N VAL A 194 -1.59 -13.63 -2.16
CA VAL A 194 -0.13 -13.49 -2.12
C VAL A 194 0.47 -13.54 -3.52
N VAL A 195 0.02 -14.45 -4.39
CA VAL A 195 0.44 -14.50 -5.80
C VAL A 195 0.17 -13.16 -6.47
N LYS A 196 -1.02 -12.58 -6.28
CA LYS A 196 -1.33 -11.25 -6.80
C LYS A 196 -0.35 -10.19 -6.27
N LEU A 197 -0.14 -10.12 -4.96
CA LEU A 197 0.75 -9.13 -4.34
C LEU A 197 2.18 -9.25 -4.89
N VAL A 198 2.71 -10.46 -4.99
CA VAL A 198 4.05 -10.73 -5.54
C VAL A 198 4.14 -10.34 -7.02
N HIS A 199 3.10 -10.61 -7.81
CA HIS A 199 3.02 -10.19 -9.20
C HIS A 199 2.95 -8.66 -9.36
N MET A 200 2.27 -7.94 -8.46
CA MET A 200 2.25 -6.47 -8.46
C MET A 200 3.65 -5.87 -8.28
N SER A 201 4.58 -6.61 -7.66
CA SER A 201 5.99 -6.24 -7.52
C SER A 201 6.88 -6.70 -8.67
N GLY A 202 6.32 -7.28 -9.74
CA GLY A 202 7.07 -7.84 -10.86
C GLY A 202 7.90 -9.08 -10.51
N LYS A 203 7.56 -9.77 -9.42
CA LYS A 203 8.23 -11.00 -8.97
C LYS A 203 7.30 -12.21 -9.12
N HIS A 204 7.84 -13.39 -8.85
CA HIS A 204 7.10 -14.65 -8.87
C HIS A 204 7.32 -15.42 -7.57
N VAL A 205 6.31 -16.18 -7.17
CA VAL A 205 6.36 -17.08 -6.01
C VAL A 205 5.90 -18.48 -6.44
N SER A 206 6.52 -19.52 -5.91
CA SER A 206 6.14 -20.90 -6.22
C SER A 206 6.52 -21.83 -5.06
N THR A 207 6.08 -23.08 -5.12
CA THR A 207 6.52 -24.10 -4.16
C THR A 207 8.05 -24.31 -4.20
N ALA A 208 8.68 -24.20 -5.37
CA ALA A 208 10.14 -24.34 -5.51
C ALA A 208 10.90 -23.12 -4.96
N PHE A 209 10.27 -21.94 -4.95
CA PHE A 209 10.82 -20.68 -4.46
C PHE A 209 9.82 -20.02 -3.50
N PRO A 210 9.69 -20.54 -2.27
CA PRO A 210 8.60 -20.16 -1.39
C PRO A 210 8.88 -18.90 -0.57
N ILE A 211 10.12 -18.41 -0.55
CA ILE A 211 10.51 -17.19 0.18
C ILE A 211 10.63 -16.04 -0.82
N VAL A 212 9.88 -14.96 -0.58
CA VAL A 212 9.90 -13.78 -1.44
C VAL A 212 9.96 -12.51 -0.59
N ASP A 213 11.00 -11.70 -0.82
CA ASP A 213 11.04 -10.29 -0.45
C ASP A 213 10.72 -9.44 -1.68
N ALA A 214 9.79 -8.50 -1.58
CA ALA A 214 9.32 -7.68 -2.69
C ALA A 214 9.00 -6.23 -2.24
N SER A 215 8.95 -5.32 -3.20
CA SER A 215 8.47 -3.94 -2.99
C SER A 215 7.16 -3.77 -3.74
N LEU A 216 6.08 -3.55 -3.00
CA LEU A 216 4.74 -3.30 -3.52
C LEU A 216 4.62 -1.87 -4.06
N PRO A 217 3.60 -1.58 -4.88
CA PRO A 217 3.24 -0.20 -5.22
C PRO A 217 3.11 0.66 -3.96
N GLY A 218 3.63 1.89 -4.02
CA GLY A 218 3.75 2.76 -2.83
C GLY A 218 5.02 2.50 -2.01
N LYS A 219 6.00 1.75 -2.52
CA LYS A 219 7.27 1.40 -1.87
C LYS A 219 7.13 0.54 -0.60
N HIS A 220 5.96 -0.02 -0.33
CA HIS A 220 5.76 -0.88 0.84
C HIS A 220 6.55 -2.19 0.69
N ARG A 221 7.21 -2.65 1.74
CA ARG A 221 7.95 -3.92 1.73
C ARG A 221 7.00 -5.08 1.98
N LEU A 222 7.12 -6.14 1.19
CA LEU A 222 6.39 -7.39 1.36
C LEU A 222 7.40 -8.52 1.60
N ALA A 223 7.23 -9.25 2.71
CA ALA A 223 7.91 -10.50 2.97
C ALA A 223 6.88 -11.64 2.95
N VAL A 224 7.19 -12.74 2.27
CA VAL A 224 6.29 -13.87 2.06
C VAL A 224 7.01 -15.18 2.39
N ALA A 225 6.33 -16.04 3.15
CA ALA A 225 6.62 -17.45 3.28
C ALA A 225 5.45 -18.24 2.68
N TYR A 226 5.64 -18.81 1.50
CA TYR A 226 4.58 -19.40 0.69
C TYR A 226 4.37 -20.89 0.98
N ARG A 227 3.09 -21.25 1.16
CA ARG A 227 2.58 -22.60 1.39
C ARG A 227 3.09 -23.32 2.64
N ARG A 228 2.41 -24.43 2.93
CA ARG A 228 2.56 -25.19 4.17
C ARG A 228 3.90 -25.88 4.37
N GLU A 229 4.73 -25.97 3.33
CA GLU A 229 6.04 -26.61 3.38
C GLU A 229 7.01 -25.87 4.30
N ILE A 230 6.91 -24.53 4.36
CA ILE A 230 7.75 -23.70 5.22
C ILE A 230 6.97 -22.96 6.31
N THR A 231 5.63 -22.92 6.22
CA THR A 231 4.75 -22.31 7.25
C THR A 231 3.54 -23.21 7.54
N PRO A 232 3.54 -23.99 8.64
CA PRO A 232 2.55 -25.06 8.88
C PRO A 232 1.08 -24.63 8.84
N PHE A 233 0.79 -23.36 9.14
CA PHE A 233 -0.56 -22.80 9.21
C PHE A 233 -1.10 -22.28 7.87
N GLY A 234 -0.36 -22.47 6.79
CA GLY A 234 -0.64 -21.88 5.47
C GLY A 234 0.30 -20.72 5.17
N THR A 235 0.25 -20.20 3.95
CA THR A 235 1.06 -19.06 3.51
C THR A 235 1.02 -17.93 4.54
N ALA A 236 2.17 -17.35 4.85
CA ALA A 236 2.30 -16.21 5.76
C ALA A 236 2.92 -15.03 5.00
N PHE A 237 2.50 -13.81 5.34
CA PHE A 237 3.10 -12.61 4.79
C PHE A 237 3.10 -11.46 5.80
N THR A 238 4.09 -10.58 5.64
CA THR A 238 4.18 -9.32 6.39
C THR A 238 4.40 -8.19 5.41
N ILE A 239 3.60 -7.13 5.54
CA ILE A 239 3.77 -5.89 4.80
C ILE A 239 4.21 -4.81 5.77
N ARG A 240 5.35 -4.19 5.49
CA ARG A 240 5.81 -2.98 6.18
C ARG A 240 5.55 -1.78 5.28
N LYS A 241 4.68 -0.89 5.73
CA LYS A 241 4.23 0.24 4.93
C LYS A 241 5.28 1.33 4.92
N PHE A 242 5.74 1.68 3.72
CA PHE A 242 6.41 2.95 3.47
C PHE A 242 5.53 4.12 3.89
N ARG A 243 6.12 5.09 4.59
CA ARG A 243 5.44 6.28 5.06
C ARG A 243 5.57 7.39 4.01
N GLU A 244 4.45 7.78 3.42
CA GLU A 244 4.43 8.84 2.40
C GLU A 244 4.85 10.20 2.95
N ASP A 245 4.42 10.52 4.19
CA ASP A 245 4.74 11.77 4.87
C ASP A 245 5.70 11.51 6.05
N PRO A 246 7.03 11.55 5.84
CA PRO A 246 8.00 11.29 6.90
C PRO A 246 7.97 12.40 7.96
N TYR A 247 8.42 12.09 9.18
CA TYR A 247 8.57 13.12 10.21
C TYR A 247 9.55 14.20 9.76
N SER A 248 9.11 15.46 9.82
CA SER A 248 9.97 16.62 9.66
C SER A 248 10.84 16.82 10.90
N ILE A 249 11.89 17.63 10.77
CA ILE A 249 12.70 18.02 11.94
C ILE A 249 11.84 18.75 12.99
N ILE A 250 10.83 19.52 12.54
CA ILE A 250 9.92 20.26 13.41
C ILE A 250 9.06 19.28 14.22
N ASP A 251 8.58 18.22 13.59
CA ASP A 251 7.82 17.18 14.29
C ASP A 251 8.69 16.51 15.36
N LEU A 252 9.95 16.21 15.04
CA LEU A 252 10.87 15.61 15.99
C LEU A 252 11.24 16.55 17.15
N ILE A 253 11.25 17.87 16.92
CA ILE A 253 11.37 18.87 17.98
C ILE A 253 10.12 18.88 18.86
N ASN A 254 8.94 18.91 18.25
CA ASN A 254 7.65 18.96 18.96
C ASN A 254 7.40 17.74 19.85
N ILE A 255 7.83 16.54 19.43
CA ILE A 255 7.74 15.32 20.24
C ILE A 255 8.92 15.16 21.22
N GLY A 256 9.88 16.10 21.24
CA GLY A 256 11.01 16.12 22.16
C GLY A 256 12.15 15.15 21.82
N THR A 257 12.24 14.66 20.57
CA THR A 257 13.37 13.84 20.10
C THR A 257 14.62 14.69 19.87
N PHE A 258 14.47 15.90 19.32
CA PHE A 258 15.54 16.88 19.18
C PHE A 258 15.21 18.15 19.98
N SER A 259 16.22 18.80 20.55
CA SER A 259 16.06 20.21 20.97
C SER A 259 16.25 21.14 19.77
N GLU A 260 15.75 22.37 19.86
CA GLU A 260 15.95 23.39 18.82
C GLU A 260 17.44 23.65 18.57
N GLU A 261 18.25 23.70 19.62
CA GLU A 261 19.70 23.90 19.53
C GLU A 261 20.41 22.72 18.87
N MET A 262 19.99 21.48 19.17
CA MET A 262 20.56 20.29 18.55
C MET A 262 20.23 20.25 17.06
N ALA A 263 18.98 20.55 16.69
CA ALA A 263 18.57 20.62 15.30
C ALA A 263 19.34 21.71 14.54
N ALA A 264 19.49 22.91 15.12
CA ALA A 264 20.26 24.01 14.52
C ALA A 264 21.75 23.66 14.36
N TYR A 265 22.34 22.99 15.34
CA TYR A 265 23.74 22.52 15.27
C TYR A 265 23.93 21.50 14.14
N LEU A 266 23.08 20.47 14.07
CA LEU A 266 23.15 19.45 13.03
C LEU A 266 22.88 20.03 11.64
N TRP A 267 22.00 21.03 11.54
CA TRP A 267 21.78 21.77 10.30
C TRP A 267 23.05 22.48 9.83
N ALA A 268 23.72 23.23 10.72
CA ALA A 268 24.98 23.89 10.40
C ALA A 268 26.08 22.89 9.99
N CYS A 269 26.13 21.72 10.62
CA CYS A 269 27.00 20.61 10.22
C CYS A 269 26.70 20.14 8.78
N LEU A 270 25.43 19.93 8.44
CA LEU A 270 25.01 19.48 7.10
C LEU A 270 25.32 20.51 6.01
N GLU A 271 25.12 21.81 6.27
CA GLU A 271 25.48 22.87 5.32
C GLU A 271 26.98 22.88 4.98
N ASN A 272 27.81 22.47 5.94
CA ASN A 272 29.26 22.37 5.79
C ASN A 272 29.72 20.94 5.40
N ARG A 273 28.81 20.08 4.94
CA ARG A 273 29.07 18.70 4.49
C ARG A 273 29.74 17.81 5.53
N ALA A 274 29.54 18.10 6.82
CA ALA A 274 29.96 17.19 7.88
C ALA A 274 29.22 15.86 7.73
N SER A 275 29.91 14.77 8.05
CA SER A 275 29.31 13.44 7.99
C SER A 275 28.58 13.12 9.30
N ILE A 276 27.40 12.51 9.21
CA ILE A 276 26.52 12.24 10.36
C ILE A 276 26.15 10.76 10.40
N MET A 277 26.40 10.10 11.53
CA MET A 277 25.97 8.73 11.78
C MET A 277 24.93 8.73 12.90
N VAL A 278 23.75 8.14 12.65
CA VAL A 278 22.65 8.05 13.62
C VAL A 278 22.63 6.67 14.24
N LEU A 279 23.03 6.56 15.50
CA LEU A 279 23.17 5.28 16.21
C LEU A 279 21.96 4.99 17.11
N GLY A 280 21.70 3.71 17.37
CA GLY A 280 20.60 3.27 18.25
C GLY A 280 20.16 1.83 18.03
N GLY A 281 19.36 1.31 18.96
CA GLY A 281 18.78 -0.03 18.86
C GLY A 281 17.84 -0.20 17.66
N THR A 282 17.43 -1.43 17.38
CA THR A 282 16.35 -1.73 16.43
C THR A 282 15.08 -1.00 16.87
N ALA A 283 14.35 -0.42 15.91
CA ALA A 283 13.14 0.38 16.15
C ALA A 283 13.31 1.64 17.04
N ALA A 284 14.54 2.09 17.32
CA ALA A 284 14.79 3.32 18.09
C ALA A 284 14.56 4.63 17.31
N GLY A 285 14.00 4.57 16.09
CA GLY A 285 13.76 5.76 15.26
C GLY A 285 14.96 6.28 14.46
N LYS A 286 16.01 5.45 14.26
CA LYS A 286 17.23 5.85 13.52
C LYS A 286 16.94 6.38 12.11
N THR A 287 16.26 5.58 11.28
CA THR A 287 15.93 5.98 9.91
C THR A 287 15.04 7.22 9.89
N THR A 288 14.13 7.35 10.87
CA THR A 288 13.28 8.54 11.03
C THR A 288 14.11 9.79 11.29
N ALA A 289 15.04 9.75 12.26
CA ALA A 289 15.93 10.86 12.55
C ALA A 289 16.84 11.17 11.34
N LEU A 290 17.42 10.15 10.71
CA LEU A 290 18.23 10.29 9.50
C LEU A 290 17.45 11.00 8.37
N ASN A 291 16.22 10.58 8.10
CA ASN A 291 15.37 11.15 7.06
C ASN A 291 15.02 12.62 7.36
N SER A 292 14.64 12.91 8.61
CA SER A 292 14.32 14.28 9.04
C SER A 292 15.50 15.25 8.91
N LEU A 293 16.72 14.78 9.22
CA LEU A 293 17.95 15.56 9.07
C LEU A 293 18.33 15.69 7.60
N ALA A 294 18.17 14.63 6.80
CA ALA A 294 18.45 14.67 5.37
C ALA A 294 17.56 15.69 4.64
N CYS A 295 16.34 15.97 5.13
CA CYS A 295 15.50 17.07 4.62
C CYS A 295 16.13 18.46 4.78
N LEU A 296 17.09 18.65 5.70
CA LEU A 296 17.81 19.91 5.91
C LEU A 296 19.02 20.10 4.98
N ILE A 297 19.34 19.11 4.15
CA ILE A 297 20.40 19.22 3.16
C ILE A 297 20.10 20.39 2.22
N LYS A 298 21.13 21.17 1.89
CA LYS A 298 21.03 22.36 1.05
C LYS A 298 20.27 22.06 -0.27
N PRO A 299 19.24 22.85 -0.62
CA PRO A 299 18.58 22.73 -1.92
C PRO A 299 19.58 22.84 -3.08
N GLY A 300 19.48 21.93 -4.04
CA GLY A 300 20.38 21.84 -5.20
C GLY A 300 21.59 20.90 -5.02
N SER A 301 21.88 20.45 -3.80
CA SER A 301 22.88 19.39 -3.58
C SER A 301 22.49 18.10 -4.30
N LYS A 302 23.48 17.43 -4.88
CA LYS A 302 23.29 16.09 -5.46
C LYS A 302 23.32 15.05 -4.36
N ILE A 303 22.18 14.42 -4.10
CA ILE A 303 22.01 13.40 -3.07
C ILE A 303 21.94 12.03 -3.73
N ILE A 304 22.65 11.05 -3.17
CA ILE A 304 22.47 9.64 -3.54
C ILE A 304 22.13 8.85 -2.29
N THR A 305 20.95 8.23 -2.26
CA THR A 305 20.57 7.28 -1.19
C THR A 305 20.84 5.85 -1.65
N ILE A 306 21.32 5.01 -0.75
CA ILE A 306 21.70 3.62 -1.01
C ILE A 306 21.10 2.76 0.11
N GLU A 307 20.12 1.93 -0.23
CA GLU A 307 19.29 1.24 0.77
C GLU A 307 19.01 -0.21 0.33
N GLU A 308 18.81 -1.13 1.28
CA GLU A 308 18.33 -2.48 0.96
C GLU A 308 16.85 -2.45 0.56
N THR A 309 16.10 -1.57 1.22
CA THR A 309 14.69 -1.28 0.98
C THR A 309 14.54 0.23 1.05
N ALA A 310 13.79 0.83 0.13
CA ALA A 310 13.55 2.27 0.16
C ALA A 310 12.77 2.65 1.43
N GLU A 311 13.39 3.37 2.35
CA GLU A 311 12.79 3.93 3.56
C GLU A 311 12.88 5.46 3.58
N LEU A 312 13.92 6.04 2.95
CA LEU A 312 14.11 7.48 2.86
C LEU A 312 13.15 8.12 1.86
N ASN A 313 12.62 9.29 2.24
CA ASN A 313 11.75 10.10 1.40
C ASN A 313 12.16 11.57 1.48
N LEU A 314 12.94 12.02 0.50
CA LEU A 314 13.53 13.36 0.50
C LEU A 314 12.77 14.29 -0.46
N PRO A 315 12.58 15.57 -0.10
CA PRO A 315 11.93 16.56 -0.96
C PRO A 315 12.85 17.09 -2.09
N HIS A 316 14.09 16.60 -2.19
CA HIS A 316 15.11 17.12 -3.11
C HIS A 316 14.95 16.60 -4.53
N ASP A 317 14.95 17.51 -5.52
CA ASP A 317 14.87 17.16 -6.94
C ASP A 317 16.12 16.43 -7.46
N ASN A 318 17.32 16.87 -7.03
CA ASN A 318 18.60 16.32 -7.48
C ASN A 318 19.00 15.09 -6.63
N TRP A 319 18.10 14.11 -6.59
CA TRP A 319 18.22 12.90 -5.78
C TRP A 319 18.21 11.65 -6.68
N VAL A 320 19.20 10.77 -6.47
CA VAL A 320 19.22 9.42 -7.04
C VAL A 320 19.03 8.40 -5.92
N SER A 321 17.98 7.57 -6.02
CA SER A 321 17.74 6.47 -5.09
C SER A 321 18.27 5.16 -5.71
N LEU A 322 19.19 4.49 -5.00
CA LEU A 322 19.77 3.22 -5.38
C LEU A 322 19.35 2.15 -4.38
N ILE A 323 18.71 1.08 -4.86
CA ILE A 323 18.20 -0.01 -4.02
C ILE A 323 18.94 -1.30 -4.35
N ALA A 324 19.39 -2.01 -3.31
CA ALA A 324 20.05 -3.30 -3.45
C ALA A 324 19.10 -4.34 -4.06
N ARG A 325 19.66 -5.30 -4.81
CA ARG A 325 18.90 -6.38 -5.43
C ARG A 325 19.53 -7.71 -5.07
N GLN A 326 18.82 -8.53 -4.31
CA GLN A 326 19.22 -9.92 -4.09
C GLN A 326 19.10 -10.72 -5.39
N SER A 327 20.01 -11.68 -5.62
CA SER A 327 19.90 -12.58 -6.77
C SER A 327 18.77 -13.59 -6.56
N TYR A 328 18.03 -13.86 -7.63
CA TYR A 328 16.99 -14.89 -7.70
C TYR A 328 17.33 -16.00 -8.72
N GLY A 329 18.61 -16.12 -9.10
CA GLY A 329 19.04 -17.06 -10.14
C GLY A 329 18.97 -18.53 -9.70
N LEU A 330 18.46 -19.39 -10.60
CA LEU A 330 18.62 -20.84 -10.49
C LEU A 330 20.12 -21.19 -10.49
N GLY A 331 20.61 -21.84 -9.43
CA GLY A 331 21.96 -22.42 -9.39
C GLY A 331 22.91 -21.94 -8.29
N GLY A 332 22.44 -21.19 -7.29
CA GLY A 332 23.24 -20.86 -6.09
C GLY A 332 24.46 -19.96 -6.32
N SER A 333 24.61 -19.40 -7.52
CA SER A 333 25.80 -18.64 -7.93
C SER A 333 25.68 -17.12 -7.75
N GLY A 334 24.63 -16.62 -7.09
CA GLY A 334 24.47 -15.17 -6.84
C GLY A 334 24.39 -14.31 -8.12
N VAL A 335 24.17 -14.90 -9.28
CA VAL A 335 24.21 -14.20 -10.57
C VAL A 335 23.14 -13.12 -10.61
N GLY A 336 23.57 -11.87 -10.81
CA GLY A 336 22.70 -10.70 -10.85
C GLY A 336 22.39 -10.07 -9.48
N GLU A 337 23.03 -10.52 -8.40
CA GLU A 337 23.01 -9.77 -7.13
C GLU A 337 23.66 -8.40 -7.32
N VAL A 338 23.09 -7.38 -6.67
CA VAL A 338 23.64 -6.03 -6.58
C VAL A 338 23.61 -5.66 -5.10
N ALA A 339 24.75 -5.76 -4.44
CA ALA A 339 24.87 -5.48 -3.01
C ALA A 339 25.02 -3.96 -2.75
N LEU A 340 24.80 -3.54 -1.50
CA LEU A 340 25.05 -2.15 -1.08
C LEU A 340 26.48 -1.71 -1.40
N PHE A 341 27.45 -2.60 -1.22
CA PHE A 341 28.86 -2.37 -1.56
C PHE A 341 29.04 -1.92 -3.03
N ASP A 342 28.39 -2.60 -3.97
CA ASP A 342 28.49 -2.29 -5.40
C ASP A 342 27.84 -0.94 -5.73
N LEU A 343 26.74 -0.63 -5.05
CA LEU A 343 26.01 0.63 -5.19
C LEU A 343 26.81 1.81 -4.63
N VAL A 344 27.43 1.68 -3.45
CA VAL A 344 28.33 2.68 -2.88
C VAL A 344 29.54 2.91 -3.79
N LYS A 345 30.12 1.84 -4.34
CA LYS A 345 31.25 1.96 -5.25
C LYS A 345 30.87 2.70 -6.55
N THR A 346 29.67 2.42 -7.05
CA THR A 346 29.14 3.04 -8.28
C THR A 346 28.74 4.50 -8.05
N SER A 347 28.11 4.81 -6.91
CA SER A 347 27.63 6.14 -6.57
C SER A 347 28.76 7.18 -6.55
N MET A 348 29.98 6.81 -6.16
CA MET A 348 31.15 7.72 -6.22
C MET A 348 31.40 8.27 -7.63
N ARG A 349 31.09 7.51 -8.69
CA ARG A 349 31.24 7.98 -10.08
C ARG A 349 30.19 8.99 -10.51
N HIS A 350 29.08 9.07 -9.76
CA HIS A 350 28.04 10.05 -9.99
C HIS A 350 28.36 11.41 -9.33
N ARG A 351 29.50 11.55 -8.65
CA ARG A 351 29.96 12.79 -7.99
C ARG A 351 28.85 13.40 -7.09
N PRO A 352 28.35 12.65 -6.09
CA PRO A 352 27.38 13.19 -5.15
C PRO A 352 27.99 14.32 -4.32
N ASP A 353 27.16 15.25 -3.84
CA ASP A 353 27.57 16.14 -2.76
C ASP A 353 27.42 15.45 -1.40
N ILE A 354 26.33 14.67 -1.25
CA ILE A 354 26.03 13.88 -0.06
C ILE A 354 25.62 12.47 -0.47
N MET A 355 26.20 11.48 0.21
CA MET A 355 25.85 10.07 0.08
C MET A 355 25.20 9.57 1.37
N ILE A 356 24.02 8.97 1.26
CA ILE A 356 23.29 8.44 2.40
C ILE A 356 23.19 6.92 2.24
N VAL A 357 23.74 6.17 3.19
CA VAL A 357 23.58 4.71 3.24
C VAL A 357 22.57 4.40 4.33
N GLY A 358 21.43 3.79 3.97
CA GLY A 358 20.31 3.61 4.89
C GLY A 358 20.71 2.95 6.19
N GLU A 359 21.38 1.81 6.11
CA GLU A 359 21.95 1.12 7.27
C GLU A 359 23.25 0.42 6.88
N VAL A 360 24.27 0.53 7.72
CA VAL A 360 25.59 -0.06 7.47
C VAL A 360 25.79 -1.25 8.42
N ARG A 361 25.92 -2.45 7.86
CA ARG A 361 26.07 -3.72 8.59
C ARG A 361 27.28 -4.56 8.15
N GLY A 362 27.94 -4.19 7.06
CA GLY A 362 28.93 -5.02 6.40
C GLY A 362 30.01 -4.25 5.64
N GLN A 363 30.43 -4.82 4.50
CA GLN A 363 31.59 -4.35 3.74
C GLN A 363 31.39 -2.96 3.12
N GLU A 364 30.15 -2.55 2.90
CA GLU A 364 29.79 -1.22 2.42
C GLU A 364 30.27 -0.10 3.36
N ALA A 365 30.46 -0.40 4.65
CA ALA A 365 31.07 0.54 5.61
C ALA A 365 32.41 1.06 5.11
N TYR A 366 33.29 0.15 4.65
CA TYR A 366 34.63 0.49 4.21
C TYR A 366 34.60 1.49 3.04
N VAL A 367 33.73 1.23 2.06
CA VAL A 367 33.62 2.07 0.86
C VAL A 367 32.96 3.41 1.20
N LEU A 368 31.97 3.42 2.11
CA LEU A 368 31.37 4.66 2.60
C LEU A 368 32.44 5.55 3.22
N PHE A 369 33.24 5.03 4.15
CA PHE A 369 34.32 5.82 4.78
C PHE A 369 35.39 6.28 3.79
N GLN A 370 35.67 5.52 2.72
CA GLN A 370 36.51 5.99 1.62
C GLN A 370 35.88 7.16 0.84
N ALA A 371 34.57 7.09 0.58
CA ALA A 371 33.85 8.19 -0.07
C ALA A 371 33.90 9.45 0.81
N LEU A 372 33.70 9.32 2.13
CA LEU A 372 33.83 10.43 3.08
C LEU A 372 35.24 11.05 3.07
N ALA A 373 36.27 10.21 3.07
CA ALA A 373 37.67 10.66 3.05
C ALA A 373 38.05 11.40 1.75
N THR A 374 37.31 11.21 0.66
CA THR A 374 37.53 11.89 -0.62
C THR A 374 36.74 13.21 -0.76
N GLY A 375 36.11 13.68 0.32
CA GLY A 375 35.45 15.00 0.39
C GLY A 375 33.94 14.98 0.09
N HIS A 376 33.33 13.79 0.02
CA HIS A 376 31.88 13.66 -0.04
C HIS A 376 31.30 13.80 1.37
N GLY A 377 30.22 14.57 1.54
CA GLY A 377 29.43 14.48 2.76
C GLY A 377 28.75 13.13 2.82
N GLY A 378 28.49 12.59 4.01
CA GLY A 378 27.66 11.40 4.06
C GLY A 378 26.99 11.11 5.38
N MET A 379 25.92 10.34 5.27
CA MET A 379 25.06 10.03 6.38
C MET A 379 24.73 8.54 6.40
N CYS A 380 24.56 7.95 7.58
CA CYS A 380 24.10 6.56 7.69
C CYS A 380 23.47 6.24 9.05
N THR A 381 22.79 5.09 9.13
CA THR A 381 22.39 4.47 10.41
C THR A 381 23.21 3.24 10.75
#